data_AF-A0A352ICQ6-F1
#
_entry.id   AF-A0A352ICQ6-F1
#
_cell.length_a   1.000
_cell.length_b   1.000
_cell.length_c   1.000
_cell.angle_alpha   90.00
_cell.angle_beta   90.00
_cell.angle_gamma   90.00
#
_symmetry.space_group_name_H-M   'P 1'
#
loop_
_entity.id
_entity.type
_entity.pdbx_description
1 polymer ?
#
loop_
_entity_poly.entity_id
_entity_poly.type
_entity_poly.pdbx_seq_one_letter_code
_entity_poly.pdbx_strand_id
1 'polypeptide(L)'
;MGLFESACKETRPEDIRVVELFAGVGGFRIGLERASGRFKTIWSNQWEPSTKRQDASVIYCRQFGPEGHSNQDITTVPTSEVPDCDLLCGGFPCQDYSVATTLTRSGGIEGKKGVLWWQIYRILEEKGNRRPA
;
A
#
# COMPACT_ATOMS: atom_id res chain seq x y z
N MET A 1 -17.69 -18.89 -4.82
CA MET A 1 -18.22 -17.96 -3.81
C MET A 1 -17.01 -17.21 -3.26
N GLY A 2 -16.79 -15.97 -3.72
CA GLY A 2 -15.63 -15.18 -3.28
C GLY A 2 -15.72 -14.92 -1.79
N LEU A 3 -14.64 -15.16 -1.04
CA LEU A 3 -14.58 -14.96 0.42
C LEU A 3 -14.75 -13.49 0.83
N PHE A 4 -14.72 -12.57 -0.13
CA PHE A 4 -14.90 -11.14 0.04
C PHE A 4 -15.78 -10.68 -1.12
N GLU A 5 -16.87 -9.99 -0.78
CA GLU A 5 -17.77 -9.41 -1.78
C GLU A 5 -17.02 -8.27 -2.49
N SER A 6 -16.65 -8.53 -3.75
CA SER A 6 -15.91 -7.61 -4.60
C SER A 6 -16.84 -6.56 -5.20
N ALA A 7 -16.77 -5.34 -4.66
CA ALA A 7 -17.16 -4.10 -5.31
C ALA A 7 -16.45 -2.96 -4.54
N CYS A 8 -16.19 -1.81 -5.21
CA CYS A 8 -16.02 -0.53 -4.52
C CYS A 8 -17.08 -0.44 -3.42
N LYS A 9 -16.66 -0.60 -2.17
CA LYS A 9 -17.58 -0.43 -1.05
C LYS A 9 -17.86 1.06 -1.01
N GLU A 10 -19.08 1.47 -1.38
CA GLU A 10 -19.55 2.81 -1.06
C GLU A 10 -19.23 3.06 0.42
N THR A 11 -18.43 4.09 0.68
CA THR A 11 -17.99 4.42 2.04
C THR A 11 -19.02 5.31 2.68
N ARG A 12 -19.37 5.02 3.93
CA ARG A 12 -20.24 5.88 4.72
C ARG A 12 -19.40 6.87 5.55
N PRO A 13 -19.98 7.99 6.02
CA PRO A 13 -19.25 9.00 6.80
C PRO A 13 -18.54 8.45 8.04
N GLU A 14 -19.05 7.36 8.64
CA GLU A 14 -18.48 6.70 9.80
C GLU A 14 -17.38 5.68 9.50
N ASP A 15 -17.18 5.33 8.23
CA ASP A 15 -16.16 4.37 7.81
C ASP A 15 -14.76 5.02 7.84
N ILE A 16 -13.73 4.21 8.05
CA ILE A 16 -12.33 4.60 7.99
C ILE A 16 -11.82 4.15 6.63
N ARG A 17 -11.56 5.12 5.74
CA ARG A 17 -11.07 4.86 4.39
C ARG A 17 -9.58 4.57 4.44
N VAL A 18 -9.18 3.42 3.91
CA VAL A 18 -7.82 2.91 3.98
C VAL A 18 -7.17 2.93 2.60
N VAL A 19 -5.96 3.50 2.54
CA VAL A 19 -5.00 3.33 1.45
C VAL A 19 -3.94 2.32 1.90
N GLU A 20 -3.73 1.26 1.11
CA GLU A 20 -2.75 0.20 1.38
C GLU A 20 -1.61 0.23 0.35
N LEU A 21 -0.43 0.71 0.74
CA LEU A 21 0.78 0.67 -0.07
C LEU A 21 1.55 -0.63 0.14
N PHE A 22 2.17 -1.16 -0.92
CA PHE A 22 2.89 -2.44 -0.83
C PHE A 22 2.00 -3.55 -0.28
N ALA A 23 0.79 -3.69 -0.84
CA ALA A 23 -0.28 -4.51 -0.30
C ALA A 23 0.05 -6.01 -0.23
N GLY A 24 1.05 -6.47 -0.98
CA GLY A 24 1.34 -7.89 -1.16
C GLY A 24 0.10 -8.60 -1.67
N VAL A 25 -0.35 -9.61 -0.92
CA VAL A 25 -1.59 -10.35 -1.21
C VAL A 25 -2.80 -9.88 -0.36
N GLY A 26 -2.69 -8.73 0.31
CA GLY A 26 -3.79 -8.07 1.05
C GLY A 26 -3.85 -8.36 2.54
N GLY A 27 -2.69 -8.53 3.18
CA GLY A 27 -2.59 -8.84 4.61
C GLY A 27 -3.19 -7.76 5.51
N PHE A 28 -2.90 -6.47 5.27
CA PHE A 28 -3.45 -5.39 6.09
C PHE A 28 -4.94 -5.26 5.86
N ARG A 29 -5.40 -5.32 4.59
CA ARG A 29 -6.82 -5.31 4.28
C ARG A 29 -7.59 -6.37 5.06
N ILE A 30 -7.15 -7.62 5.03
CA ILE A 30 -7.81 -8.71 5.79
C ILE A 30 -7.79 -8.43 7.30
N GLY A 31 -6.65 -7.99 7.84
CA GLY A 31 -6.50 -7.69 9.26
C GLY A 31 -7.43 -6.56 9.73
N LEU A 32 -7.44 -5.44 9.00
CA LEU A 32 -8.23 -4.26 9.31
C LEU A 32 -9.73 -4.53 9.15
N GLU A 33 -10.16 -5.10 8.01
CA GLU A 33 -11.58 -5.42 7.77
C GLU A 33 -12.13 -6.46 8.77
N ARG A 34 -11.27 -7.36 9.31
CA ARG A 34 -11.65 -8.28 10.39
C ARG A 34 -11.67 -7.63 11.76
N ALA A 35 -10.78 -6.68 12.02
CA ALA A 35 -10.74 -5.96 13.29
C ALA A 35 -12.00 -5.10 13.49
N SER A 36 -12.52 -4.52 12.41
CA SER A 36 -13.79 -3.79 12.43
C SER A 36 -14.36 -3.63 11.02
N GLY A 37 -15.69 -3.78 10.90
CA GLY A 37 -16.42 -3.50 9.66
C GLY A 37 -16.37 -2.02 9.22
N ARG A 38 -15.83 -1.12 10.06
CA ARG A 38 -15.60 0.30 9.73
C ARG A 38 -14.41 0.51 8.80
N PHE A 39 -13.41 -0.36 8.81
CA PHE A 39 -12.28 -0.21 7.89
C PHE A 39 -12.71 -0.59 6.47
N LYS A 40 -12.47 0.31 5.51
CA LYS A 40 -12.77 0.11 4.09
C LYS A 40 -11.51 0.41 3.29
N THR A 41 -10.86 -0.62 2.75
CA THR A 41 -9.76 -0.39 1.79
C THR A 41 -10.35 0.11 0.48
N ILE A 42 -10.11 1.40 0.20
CA ILE A 42 -10.62 2.09 -0.99
C ILE A 42 -9.59 2.11 -2.12
N TRP A 43 -8.31 1.94 -1.79
CA TRP A 43 -7.24 1.90 -2.79
C TRP A 43 -6.05 1.12 -2.28
N SER A 44 -5.36 0.45 -3.19
CA SER A 44 -4.18 -0.36 -2.90
C SER A 44 -3.14 -0.25 -4.00
N ASN A 45 -1.87 -0.35 -3.64
CA ASN A 45 -0.76 -0.45 -4.58
C ASN A 45 0.07 -1.68 -4.29
N GLN A 46 0.40 -2.45 -5.34
CA GLN A 46 1.35 -3.56 -5.26
C GLN A 46 2.14 -3.66 -6.55
N TRP A 47 3.47 -3.57 -6.46
CA TRP A 47 4.37 -3.69 -7.60
C TRP A 47 5.59 -4.54 -7.23
N GLU A 48 5.95 -5.48 -8.09
CA GLU A 48 7.07 -6.40 -7.91
C GLU A 48 8.20 -6.07 -8.90
N PRO A 49 9.10 -5.12 -8.59
CA PRO A 49 10.09 -4.60 -9.56
C PRO A 49 11.15 -5.63 -9.97
N SER A 50 11.41 -6.63 -9.13
CA SER A 50 12.46 -7.63 -9.36
C SER A 50 12.04 -8.74 -10.32
N THR A 51 10.79 -8.80 -10.76
CA THR A 51 10.32 -9.83 -11.68
C THR A 51 9.33 -9.25 -12.71
N LYS A 52 9.22 -9.89 -13.87
CA LYS A 52 8.16 -9.55 -14.85
C LYS A 52 6.77 -10.00 -14.38
N ARG A 53 6.72 -10.97 -13.47
CA ARG A 53 5.46 -11.47 -12.92
C ARG A 53 5.02 -10.54 -11.80
N GLN A 54 3.71 -10.42 -11.65
CA GLN A 54 3.07 -9.59 -10.64
C GLN A 54 2.14 -10.48 -9.82
N ASP A 55 2.67 -11.60 -9.33
CA ASP A 55 1.90 -12.70 -8.74
C ASP A 55 1.12 -12.22 -7.50
N ALA A 56 1.72 -11.34 -6.68
CA ALA A 56 1.06 -10.77 -5.51
C ALA A 56 -0.12 -9.87 -5.91
N SER A 57 0.07 -9.01 -6.92
CA SER A 57 -1.00 -8.17 -7.47
C SER A 57 -2.11 -9.01 -8.11
N VAL A 58 -1.76 -10.04 -8.87
CA VAL A 58 -2.72 -10.97 -9.48
C VAL A 58 -3.54 -11.68 -8.41
N ILE A 59 -2.91 -12.17 -7.34
CA ILE A 59 -3.61 -12.81 -6.22
C ILE A 59 -4.51 -11.79 -5.51
N TYR A 60 -4.02 -10.58 -5.25
CA TYR A 60 -4.80 -9.51 -4.64
C TYR A 60 -6.07 -9.21 -5.46
N CYS A 61 -5.94 -8.99 -6.76
CA CYS A 61 -7.06 -8.72 -7.67
C CYS A 61 -8.03 -9.90 -7.77
N ARG A 62 -7.54 -11.15 -7.74
CA ARG A 62 -8.40 -12.34 -7.71
C ARG A 62 -9.23 -12.41 -6.43
N GLN A 63 -8.67 -11.95 -5.32
CA GLN A 63 -9.30 -12.04 -4.01
C GLN A 63 -10.28 -10.89 -3.74
N PHE A 64 -9.95 -9.67 -4.16
CA PHE A 64 -10.69 -8.47 -3.80
C PHE A 64 -11.29 -7.71 -4.98
N GLY A 65 -10.95 -8.09 -6.21
CA GLY A 65 -11.27 -7.35 -7.42
C GLY A 65 -10.16 -6.37 -7.82
N PRO A 66 -10.12 -5.95 -9.11
CA PRO A 66 -9.12 -5.01 -9.61
C PRO A 66 -9.45 -3.53 -9.32
N GLU A 67 -10.68 -3.24 -8.88
CA GLU A 67 -11.12 -1.88 -8.62
C GLU A 67 -10.34 -1.26 -7.45
N GLY A 68 -9.84 -0.03 -7.65
CA GLY A 68 -8.98 0.64 -6.69
C GLY A 68 -7.61 -0.02 -6.50
N HIS A 69 -7.20 -0.96 -7.36
CA HIS A 69 -5.87 -1.57 -7.29
C HIS A 69 -4.92 -1.00 -8.35
N SER A 70 -3.75 -0.53 -7.91
CA SER A 70 -2.66 -0.04 -8.76
C SER A 70 -1.51 -1.05 -8.78
N ASN A 71 -1.25 -1.61 -9.95
CA ASN A 71 -0.07 -2.45 -10.21
C ASN A 71 1.06 -1.65 -10.90
N GLN A 72 1.35 -0.47 -10.37
CA GLN A 72 2.39 0.43 -10.89
C GLN A 72 3.46 0.69 -9.84
N ASP A 73 4.67 1.02 -10.28
CA ASP A 73 5.73 1.49 -9.40
C ASP A 73 5.26 2.77 -8.67
N ILE A 74 5.17 2.72 -7.34
CA ILE A 74 4.68 3.84 -6.54
C ILE A 74 5.55 5.10 -6.69
N THR A 75 6.82 4.97 -7.10
CA THR A 75 7.69 6.10 -7.39
C THR A 75 7.19 6.92 -8.58
N THR A 76 6.46 6.30 -9.52
CA THR A 76 5.93 6.95 -10.72
C THR A 76 4.47 7.35 -10.61
N VAL A 77 3.73 6.81 -9.62
CA VAL A 77 2.32 7.17 -9.40
C VAL A 77 2.20 8.59 -8.85
N PRO A 78 1.48 9.50 -9.53
CA PRO A 78 1.20 10.84 -9.02
C PRO A 78 0.36 10.78 -7.74
N THR A 79 0.67 11.62 -6.75
CA THR A 79 -0.10 11.69 -5.49
C THR A 79 -1.57 12.04 -5.71
N SER A 80 -1.91 12.73 -6.81
CA SER A 80 -3.29 13.02 -7.21
C SER A 80 -4.13 11.78 -7.54
N GLU A 81 -3.49 10.67 -7.93
CA GLU A 81 -4.16 9.38 -8.19
C GLU A 81 -4.39 8.56 -6.91
N VAL A 82 -3.68 8.89 -5.83
CA VAL A 82 -3.91 8.28 -4.52
C VAL A 82 -5.08 9.00 -3.86
N PRO A 83 -6.22 8.34 -3.59
CA PRO A 83 -7.37 9.02 -3.00
C PRO A 83 -7.08 9.54 -1.60
N ASP A 84 -7.85 10.53 -1.17
CA ASP A 84 -7.81 10.98 0.21
C ASP A 84 -8.38 9.88 1.13
N CYS A 85 -7.70 9.67 2.25
CA CYS A 85 -7.97 8.56 3.14
C CYS A 85 -7.80 8.99 4.59
N ASP A 86 -8.36 8.18 5.48
CA ASP A 86 -8.32 8.41 6.93
C ASP A 86 -7.21 7.55 7.58
N LEU A 87 -6.74 6.51 6.87
CA LEU A 87 -5.61 5.69 7.24
C LEU A 87 -4.77 5.33 6.01
N LEU A 88 -3.46 5.57 6.07
CA LEU A 88 -2.50 5.02 5.13
C LEU A 88 -1.67 3.95 5.84
N CYS A 89 -1.65 2.74 5.29
CA CYS A 89 -0.87 1.63 5.80
C CYS A 89 0.00 1.04 4.69
N GLY A 90 1.05 0.30 5.05
CA GLY A 90 1.81 -0.43 4.04
C GLY A 90 2.92 -1.32 4.58
N GLY A 91 3.13 -2.44 3.90
CA GLY A 91 4.10 -3.47 4.27
C GLY A 91 5.38 -3.33 3.47
N PHE A 92 6.11 -2.23 3.65
CA PHE A 92 7.32 -1.99 2.86
C PHE A 92 8.35 -3.13 3.05
N PRO A 93 9.05 -3.56 1.98
CA PRO A 93 9.98 -4.67 2.06
C PRO A 93 11.12 -4.37 3.04
N CYS A 94 11.26 -5.22 4.05
CA CYS A 94 12.25 -5.11 5.12
C CYS A 94 13.71 -5.24 4.63
N GLN A 95 13.94 -5.56 3.36
CA GLN A 95 15.28 -5.86 2.81
C GLN A 95 16.25 -4.67 2.84
N ASP A 96 15.75 -3.43 2.81
CA ASP A 96 16.57 -2.22 2.96
C ASP A 96 16.87 -1.86 4.43
N TYR A 97 16.13 -2.43 5.38
CA TYR A 97 16.11 -2.02 6.80
C TYR A 97 16.56 -3.10 7.77
N SER A 98 16.71 -4.35 7.31
CA SER A 98 17.23 -5.43 8.15
C SER A 98 18.74 -5.31 8.35
N VAL A 99 19.14 -5.10 9.61
CA VAL A 99 20.52 -5.21 10.12
C VAL A 99 21.10 -6.63 10.03
N ALA A 100 20.33 -7.61 9.55
CA ALA A 100 20.79 -8.99 9.34
C ALA A 100 21.64 -9.18 8.07
N THR A 101 21.85 -8.14 7.26
CA THR A 101 22.93 -8.14 6.26
C THR A 101 24.12 -7.36 6.81
N THR A 102 25.26 -8.06 6.88
CA THR A 102 26.55 -7.59 7.40
C THR A 102 26.86 -6.13 7.06
N LEU A 103 27.46 -5.46 8.05
CA LEU A 103 28.03 -4.10 8.11
C LEU A 103 29.05 -3.71 7.00
N THR A 104 28.96 -4.29 5.80
CA THR A 104 29.85 -4.03 4.66
C THR A 104 29.16 -3.32 3.50
N ARG A 105 27.88 -2.97 3.61
CA ARG A 105 27.13 -2.25 2.56
C ARG A 105 26.21 -1.13 3.07
N SER A 106 26.43 -0.65 4.28
CA SER A 106 25.73 0.50 4.88
C SER A 106 26.30 1.82 4.35
N GLY A 107 26.07 2.10 3.07
CA GLY A 107 26.31 3.42 2.51
C GLY A 107 25.20 4.40 2.90
N GLY A 108 25.16 4.77 4.18
CA GLY A 108 24.38 5.91 4.70
C GLY A 108 22.86 5.91 4.44
N ILE A 109 22.19 6.89 5.03
CA ILE A 109 20.74 7.17 4.84
C ILE A 109 20.48 7.79 3.44
N GLU A 110 21.54 8.11 2.69
CA GLU A 110 21.49 8.69 1.34
C GLU A 110 21.66 7.67 0.20
N GLY A 111 21.97 6.40 0.49
CA GLY A 111 22.30 5.41 -0.55
C GLY A 111 21.27 4.30 -0.68
N LYS A 112 20.28 4.44 -1.58
CA LYS A 112 19.28 3.42 -2.03
C LYS A 112 18.47 2.66 -0.96
N LYS A 113 18.83 2.77 0.31
CA LYS A 113 18.13 2.23 1.47
C LYS A 113 17.04 3.23 1.84
N GLY A 114 15.78 2.83 1.67
CA GLY A 114 14.63 3.62 2.08
C GLY A 114 13.96 4.47 1.00
N VAL A 115 14.24 4.20 -0.28
CA VAL A 115 13.55 4.82 -1.43
C VAL A 115 12.03 4.73 -1.29
N LEU A 116 11.52 3.60 -0.81
CA LEU A 116 10.10 3.35 -0.67
C LEU A 116 9.46 4.10 0.51
N TRP A 117 10.19 4.27 1.62
CA TRP A 117 9.73 5.14 2.72
C TRP A 117 9.58 6.59 2.24
N TRP A 118 10.54 7.08 1.44
CA TRP A 118 10.46 8.43 0.88
C TRP A 118 9.24 8.61 -0.03
N GLN A 119 8.70 7.54 -0.64
CA GLN A 119 7.44 7.65 -1.40
C GLN A 119 6.23 7.80 -0.48
N ILE A 120 6.22 7.12 0.67
CA ILE A 120 5.20 7.34 1.70
C ILE A 120 5.26 8.79 2.19
N TYR A 121 6.46 9.26 2.53
CA TYR A 121 6.69 10.65 2.95
C TYR A 121 6.25 11.65 1.88
N ARG A 122 6.64 11.46 0.62
CA ARG A 122 6.21 12.27 -0.54
C ARG A 122 4.70 12.40 -0.60
N ILE A 123 3.99 11.26 -0.57
CA ILE A 123 2.52 11.24 -0.64
C ILE A 123 1.90 12.01 0.53
N LEU A 124 2.42 11.84 1.75
CA LEU A 124 1.92 12.54 2.93
C LEU A 124 2.21 14.05 2.89
N GLU A 125 3.38 14.45 2.41
CA GLU A 125 3.78 15.85 2.27
C GLU A 125 2.94 16.56 1.20
N GLU A 126 2.83 15.98 0.01
CA GLU A 126 2.06 16.54 -1.11
C GLU A 126 0.54 16.60 -0.83
N LYS A 127 0.02 15.70 0.04
CA LYS A 127 -1.37 15.77 0.48
C LYS A 127 -1.64 16.93 1.45
N GLY A 128 -0.64 17.42 2.18
CA GLY A 128 -0.79 18.55 3.11
C GLY A 128 -1.94 18.33 4.09
N ASN A 129 -2.93 19.23 4.11
CA ASN A 129 -4.11 19.15 4.99
C ASN A 129 -5.05 17.95 4.70
N ARG A 130 -4.83 17.22 3.60
CA ARG A 130 -5.63 16.04 3.22
C ARG A 130 -4.96 14.71 3.60
N ARG A 131 -3.79 14.75 4.23
CA ARG A 131 -3.12 13.54 4.70
C ARG A 131 -3.91 12.92 5.87
N PRO A 132 -3.89 11.59 6.03
CA PRO A 132 -4.42 10.93 7.21
C PRO A 132 -3.91 11.56 8.51
N ALA A 133 -4.78 11.71 9.51
CA ALA A 133 -4.47 12.33 10.79
C ALA A 133 -3.61 11.44 11.69
#